data_AF-A0A7W0UED2-F1
#
_entry.id   AF-A0A7W0UED2-F1
#
_cell.length_a   1.000
_cell.length_b   1.000
_cell.length_c   1.000
_cell.angle_alpha   90.00
_cell.angle_beta   90.00
_cell.angle_gamma   90.00
#
_symmetry.space_group_name_H-M   'P 1'
#
loop_
_entity.id
_entity.type
_entity.pdbx_description
1 polymer ?
#
loop_
_entity_poly.entity_id
_entity_poly.type
_entity_poly.pdbx_seq_one_letter_code
_entity_poly.pdbx_strand_id
1 'polypeptide(L)'
;MSEDGNVAAARFALDPLLEAVRARSTGIDSHIHGELHWRTVGANGLWVARSVDGVDTEVVFLFALLHDTMRLNDGHDPQHGRRAAAFAGELHAEG
;
A
#
# COMPACT_ATOMS: atom_id res chain seq x y z
N MET A 1 22.46 26.05 -5.04
CA MET A 1 23.33 25.25 -5.92
C MET A 1 24.04 24.25 -5.02
N SER A 2 23.70 22.98 -4.93
CA SER A 2 22.64 22.15 -5.51
C SER A 2 22.66 20.88 -4.67
N GLU A 3 21.50 20.40 -4.22
CA GLU A 3 21.30 18.97 -3.96
C GLU A 3 19.87 18.69 -4.42
N ASP A 4 19.70 18.69 -5.74
CA ASP A 4 18.56 18.02 -6.37
C ASP A 4 18.74 16.53 -6.03
N GLY A 5 18.14 16.14 -4.91
CA GLY A 5 18.00 14.74 -4.54
C GLY A 5 17.35 14.04 -5.71
N ASN A 6 18.07 13.08 -6.29
CA ASN A 6 17.56 12.16 -7.28
C ASN A 6 16.38 11.40 -6.65
N VAL A 7 15.18 11.97 -6.73
CA VAL A 7 13.95 11.24 -6.50
C VAL A 7 13.85 10.31 -7.70
N ALA A 8 14.28 9.06 -7.52
CA ALA A 8 14.01 8.02 -8.49
C ALA A 8 12.52 8.12 -8.85
N ALA A 9 12.23 8.26 -10.15
CA ALA A 9 10.86 8.32 -10.62
C ALA A 9 10.12 7.10 -10.05
N ALA A 10 8.99 7.34 -9.37
CA ALA A 10 8.16 6.25 -8.88
C ALA A 10 7.90 5.29 -10.04
N ARG A 11 8.09 3.99 -9.82
CA ARG A 11 7.97 2.97 -10.89
C ARG A 11 6.51 2.73 -11.31
N PHE A 12 5.58 3.49 -10.73
CA PHE A 12 4.15 3.47 -10.99
C PHE A 12 3.56 4.90 -10.93
N ALA A 13 2.42 5.09 -11.59
CA ALA A 13 1.65 6.32 -11.50
C ALA A 13 0.86 6.36 -10.18
N LEU A 14 1.27 7.25 -9.26
CA LEU A 14 0.71 7.29 -7.90
C LEU A 14 -0.78 7.65 -7.87
N ASP A 15 -1.20 8.73 -8.55
CA ASP A 15 -2.59 9.20 -8.45
C ASP A 15 -3.59 8.17 -9.01
N PRO A 16 -3.38 7.59 -10.22
CA PRO A 16 -4.27 6.53 -10.73
C PRO A 16 -4.29 5.29 -9.83
N LEU A 17 -3.15 4.90 -9.26
CA LEU A 17 -3.08 3.78 -8.33
C LEU A 17 -3.91 4.03 -7.07
N LEU A 18 -3.77 5.21 -6.46
CA LEU A 18 -4.55 5.58 -5.28
C LEU A 18 -6.04 5.61 -5.59
N GLU A 19 -6.45 6.15 -6.73
CA GLU A 19 -7.84 6.17 -7.16
C GLU A 19 -8.40 4.75 -7.34
N ALA A 20 -7.68 3.89 -8.05
CA ALA A 20 -8.09 2.50 -8.27
C ALA A 20 -8.19 1.70 -6.97
N VAL A 21 -7.21 1.83 -6.07
CA VAL A 21 -7.21 1.16 -4.77
C VAL A 21 -8.39 1.61 -3.93
N ARG A 22 -8.62 2.92 -3.81
CA ARG A 22 -9.72 3.44 -2.99
C ARG A 22 -11.07 3.00 -3.54
N ALA A 23 -11.26 3.09 -4.86
CA ALA A 23 -12.52 2.76 -5.51
C ALA A 23 -12.91 1.28 -5.39
N ARG A 24 -11.93 0.37 -5.31
CA ARG A 24 -12.17 -1.10 -5.32
C ARG A 24 -12.06 -1.75 -3.95
N SER A 25 -11.53 -1.06 -2.94
CA SER A 25 -11.40 -1.62 -1.60
C SER A 25 -12.75 -1.81 -0.89
N THR A 26 -12.84 -2.84 -0.05
CA THR A 26 -14.12 -3.27 0.58
C THR A 26 -14.36 -2.70 1.98
N GLY A 27 -13.40 -1.95 2.54
CA GLY A 27 -13.43 -1.48 3.94
C GLY A 27 -12.71 -0.16 4.20
N ILE A 28 -12.62 0.72 3.19
CA ILE A 28 -11.82 1.95 3.24
C ILE A 28 -12.12 2.86 4.44
N ASP A 29 -13.38 2.93 4.85
CA ASP A 29 -13.84 3.79 5.96
C ASP A 29 -13.69 3.16 7.34
N SER A 30 -13.19 1.92 7.43
CA SER A 30 -12.97 1.26 8.72
C SER A 30 -11.96 2.03 9.57
N HIS A 31 -12.30 2.31 10.82
CA HIS A 31 -11.40 2.94 11.78
C HIS A 31 -10.29 2.01 12.28
N ILE A 32 -10.43 0.70 12.06
CA ILE A 32 -9.50 -0.32 12.54
C ILE A 32 -8.58 -0.77 11.39
N HIS A 33 -9.15 -1.01 10.20
CA HIS A 33 -8.45 -1.61 9.07
C HIS A 33 -8.62 -0.84 7.74
N GLY A 34 -9.17 0.38 7.77
CA GLY A 34 -9.36 1.22 6.59
C GLY A 34 -8.14 2.09 6.25
N GLU A 35 -8.33 3.12 5.42
CA GLU A 35 -7.20 3.89 4.86
C GLU A 35 -6.30 4.53 5.93
N LEU A 36 -6.87 4.98 7.05
CA LEU A 36 -6.10 5.54 8.15
C LEU A 36 -5.13 4.50 8.76
N HIS A 37 -5.55 3.24 8.84
CA HIS A 37 -4.70 2.13 9.26
C HIS A 37 -3.56 1.92 8.26
N TRP A 38 -3.87 1.85 6.95
CA TRP A 38 -2.89 1.63 5.89
C TRP A 38 -1.79 2.71 5.87
N ARG A 39 -2.19 3.97 6.01
CA ARG A 39 -1.26 5.11 6.11
C ARG A 39 -0.34 5.00 7.33
N THR A 40 -0.88 4.60 8.47
CA THR A 40 -0.10 4.37 9.69
C THR A 40 0.91 3.25 9.52
N VAL A 41 0.50 2.12 8.91
CA VAL A 41 1.39 0.99 8.57
C VAL A 41 2.51 1.45 7.65
N GLY A 42 2.19 2.20 6.59
CA GLY A 42 3.17 2.73 5.64
C GLY A 42 4.18 3.69 6.30
N ALA A 43 3.69 4.63 7.10
CA ALA A 43 4.55 5.57 7.82
C ALA A 43 5.53 4.86 8.77
N ASN A 44 5.03 3.88 9.53
CA ASN A 44 5.87 3.10 10.45
C ASN A 44 6.86 2.20 9.69
N GLY A 45 6.41 1.55 8.61
CA GLY A 45 7.27 0.71 7.77
C GLY A 45 8.42 1.51 7.16
N LEU A 46 8.14 2.69 6.60
CA LEU A 46 9.16 3.59 6.06
C LEU A 46 10.07 4.16 7.16
N TRP A 47 9.56 4.37 8.37
CA TRP A 47 10.40 4.78 9.51
C TRP A 47 11.39 3.68 9.89
N VAL A 48 10.94 2.42 10.01
CA VAL A 48 11.81 1.26 10.29
C VAL A 48 12.84 1.07 9.17
N ALA A 49 12.44 1.21 7.90
CA ALA A 49 13.32 1.05 6.74
C ALA A 49 14.56 1.97 6.77
N ARG A 50 14.49 3.13 7.45
CA ARG A 50 15.64 4.04 7.60
C ARG A 50 16.80 3.45 8.39
N SER A 51 16.56 2.41 9.17
CA SER A 51 17.55 1.76 10.02
C SER A 51 17.90 0.34 9.57
N VAL A 52 17.42 -0.08 8.39
CA VAL A 52 17.66 -1.43 7.86
C VAL A 52 18.20 -1.32 6.44
N ASP A 53 19.45 -1.74 6.26
CA ASP A 53 20.11 -1.69 4.95
C ASP A 53 19.44 -2.64 3.95
N GLY A 54 19.33 -2.18 2.69
CA GLY A 54 18.81 -2.99 1.59
C GLY A 54 17.28 -3.14 1.53
N VAL A 55 16.52 -2.39 2.33
CA VAL A 55 15.05 -2.39 2.25
C VAL A 55 14.58 -1.64 1.00
N ASP A 56 13.76 -2.30 0.19
CA ASP A 56 13.02 -1.67 -0.90
C ASP A 56 11.79 -0.93 -0.33
N THR A 57 11.89 0.40 -0.23
CA THR A 57 10.83 1.25 0.32
C THR A 57 9.58 1.29 -0.57
N GLU A 58 9.69 0.95 -1.85
CA GLU A 58 8.57 0.87 -2.76
C GLU A 58 7.68 -0.34 -2.41
N VAL A 59 8.30 -1.49 -2.15
CA VAL A 59 7.59 -2.70 -1.69
C VAL A 59 6.90 -2.44 -0.34
N VAL A 60 7.56 -1.72 0.57
CA VAL A 60 6.97 -1.33 1.87
C VAL A 60 5.72 -0.47 1.67
N PHE A 61 5.81 0.53 0.80
CA PHE A 61 4.67 1.40 0.46
C PHE A 61 3.52 0.61 -0.16
N LEU A 62 3.80 -0.21 -1.18
CA LEU A 62 2.78 -0.99 -1.88
C LEU A 62 2.12 -2.02 -0.96
N PHE A 63 2.90 -2.69 -0.09
CA PHE A 63 2.36 -3.59 0.91
C PHE A 63 1.39 -2.86 1.85
N ALA A 64 1.80 -1.72 2.40
CA ALA A 64 0.97 -0.93 3.29
C ALA A 64 -0.34 -0.49 2.62
N LEU A 65 -0.26 -0.03 1.36
CA LEU A 65 -1.41 0.40 0.58
C LEU A 65 -2.40 -0.73 0.28
N LEU A 66 -1.92 -1.96 0.06
CA LEU A 66 -2.73 -3.03 -0.53
C LEU A 66 -3.20 -4.10 0.46
N HIS A 67 -2.44 -4.39 1.54
CA HIS A 67 -2.61 -5.62 2.34
C HIS A 67 -4.03 -5.85 2.91
N ASP A 68 -4.73 -4.77 3.29
CA ASP A 68 -6.06 -4.82 3.91
C ASP A 68 -7.18 -4.30 3.00
N THR A 69 -6.89 -4.02 1.72
CA THR A 69 -7.88 -3.52 0.75
C THR A 69 -9.08 -4.46 0.56
N MET A 70 -8.87 -5.76 0.78
CA MET A 70 -9.86 -6.82 0.51
C MET A 70 -10.34 -7.55 1.76
N ARG A 71 -10.39 -6.85 2.89
CA ARG A 71 -11.09 -7.31 4.10
C ARG A 71 -12.61 -7.20 3.93
N LEU A 72 -13.33 -8.27 4.27
CA LEU A 72 -14.79 -8.27 4.26
C LEU A 72 -15.39 -7.91 5.63
N ASN A 73 -14.56 -7.91 6.69
CA ASN A 73 -14.93 -7.50 8.03
C ASN A 73 -13.70 -7.14 8.89
N ASP A 74 -13.94 -6.48 10.02
CA ASP A 74 -12.89 -6.07 10.97
C ASP A 74 -12.43 -7.18 11.92
N GLY A 75 -13.12 -8.33 11.92
CA GLY A 75 -12.86 -9.46 12.78
C GLY A 75 -11.90 -10.47 12.17
N HIS A 76 -12.24 -11.75 12.30
CA HIS A 76 -11.46 -12.83 11.71
C HIS A 76 -11.80 -12.99 10.22
N ASP A 77 -10.86 -12.58 9.37
CA ASP A 77 -10.98 -12.73 7.92
C ASP A 77 -9.68 -13.32 7.37
N PRO A 78 -9.44 -14.63 7.47
CA PRO A 78 -8.16 -15.24 7.13
C PRO A 78 -7.81 -15.17 5.62
N GLN A 79 -8.79 -14.82 4.78
CA GLN A 79 -8.61 -14.80 3.33
C GLN A 79 -8.33 -13.40 2.76
N HIS A 80 -8.35 -12.35 3.59
CA HIS A 80 -8.10 -10.96 3.14
C HIS A 80 -6.78 -10.84 2.39
N GLY A 81 -5.68 -11.41 2.93
CA GLY A 81 -4.37 -11.34 2.29
C GLY A 81 -4.33 -12.00 0.90
N ARG A 82 -5.02 -13.14 0.71
CA ARG A 82 -5.10 -13.80 -0.61
C ARG A 82 -5.88 -12.96 -1.61
N ARG A 83 -6.99 -12.35 -1.18
CA ARG A 83 -7.76 -11.45 -2.05
C ARG A 83 -6.99 -10.18 -2.38
N ALA A 84 -6.29 -9.59 -1.41
CA ALA A 84 -5.43 -8.43 -1.63
C ALA A 84 -4.29 -8.73 -2.61
N ALA A 85 -3.68 -9.92 -2.52
CA ALA A 85 -2.66 -10.37 -3.46
C ALA A 85 -3.22 -10.56 -4.89
N ALA A 86 -4.41 -11.15 -5.03
CA ALA A 86 -5.08 -11.28 -6.31
C ALA A 86 -5.39 -9.89 -6.92
N PHE A 87 -5.91 -8.97 -6.11
CA PHE A 87 -6.18 -7.59 -6.51
C PHE A 87 -4.91 -6.84 -6.94
N ALA A 88 -3.79 -7.00 -6.23
CA ALA A 88 -2.51 -6.43 -6.66
C ALA A 88 -2.07 -6.95 -8.04
N GLY A 89 -2.33 -8.23 -8.32
CA GLY A 89 -2.09 -8.83 -9.64
C GLY A 89 -2.98 -8.27 -10.74
N GLU A 90 -4.25 -7.97 -10.43
CA GLU A 90 -5.18 -7.29 -11.36
C GLU A 90 -4.67 -5.88 -11.69
N LEU A 91 -4.35 -5.07 -10.66
CA LEU A 91 -3.81 -3.71 -10.86
C LEU A 91 -2.54 -3.75 -11.72
N HIS A 92 -1.62 -4.67 -11.44
CA HIS A 92 -0.39 -4.79 -12.23
C HIS A 92 -0.65 -5.15 -13.70
N ALA A 93 -1.68 -5.97 -13.99
CA ALA A 93 -2.06 -6.32 -15.35
C ALA A 93 -2.75 -5.17 -16.09
N GLU A 94 -3.34 -4.21 -15.37
CA GLU A 94 -4.01 -3.03 -15.91
C GLU A 94 -3.04 -1.89 -16.28
N GLY A 95 -1.83 -1.88 -15.68
CA GLY A 95 -0.74 -0.92 -15.97
C GLY A 95 -0.54 0.10 -14.88
#